data_AF-A0A6I3AQL4-F1
#
_entry.id   AF-A0A6I3AQL4-F1
#
_cell.length_a   1.000
_cell.length_b   1.000
_cell.length_c   1.000
_cell.angle_alpha   90.00
_cell.angle_beta   90.00
_cell.angle_gamma   90.00
#
_symmetry.space_group_name_H-M   'P 1'
#
loop_
_entity.id
_entity.type
_entity.pdbx_description
1 polymer ?
#
loop_
_entity_poly.entity_id
_entity_poly.type
_entity_poly.pdbx_seq_one_letter_code
_entity_poly.pdbx_strand_id
1 'polypeptide(L)'
;MTTEIEPVRSSSPELSAMTLPKLKTVATQLGVEGAAKMKKDALVEAIADLQAKNREAAKAEREARREARNNRKKESKPSNNNDDSDDEGEDSSVPQTNNDRGNDRGNRNERFDRNDRHARGRDRNRDRNRDRAPREEREPVITEDDVLVPVGGLLDILDSYAFIRTAGYLPGPNDVYVSLQQVRKNGLRKGDVVTGQVRQPREGETKQKFNALITLETVNGMTPEEARNRVEFGKLTPLYPQERLRLETEPNVLTTRVIDLIAPIGKGQRGLIVSPPKAGKTMVLQSIANAITTNNPECHLMVVLVDERPEEVTDMQRSVKGEVIASTFDRPADDHTTIAELAIERAKRLVELGHDVVVLLDSITRLGRAYNIAAPASGRILSGGVDSAALYPPKKFFGAARNIEDGGSLTILATALVDTGSRMDEVIFEEFKGTGNMELIL
;
A
#
# COMPACT_ATOMS: atom_id res chain seq x y z
N MET A 1 8.17 51.16 -34.06
CA MET A 1 7.21 50.31 -33.34
C MET A 1 8.01 49.42 -32.41
N THR A 2 8.32 49.92 -31.22
CA THR A 2 8.96 49.16 -30.13
C THR A 2 7.84 48.70 -29.21
N THR A 3 7.53 47.41 -29.25
CA THR A 3 6.53 46.78 -28.38
C THR A 3 7.08 46.73 -26.96
N GLU A 4 6.61 47.64 -26.11
CA GLU A 4 6.70 47.52 -24.65
C GLU A 4 5.87 46.29 -24.22
N ILE A 5 6.52 45.35 -23.56
CA ILE A 5 5.86 44.20 -22.94
C ILE A 5 5.37 44.69 -21.58
N GLU A 6 4.07 44.99 -21.47
CA GLU A 6 3.44 45.25 -20.17
C GLU A 6 3.56 44.00 -19.27
N PRO A 7 4.03 44.12 -18.03
CA PRO A 7 4.05 42.99 -17.10
C PRO A 7 2.62 42.63 -16.71
N VAL A 8 2.23 41.39 -17.00
CA VAL A 8 0.96 40.80 -16.57
C VAL A 8 0.91 40.83 -15.04
N ARG A 9 0.14 41.75 -14.47
CA ARG A 9 -0.09 41.84 -13.02
C ARG A 9 -0.84 40.61 -12.54
N SER A 10 -0.10 39.54 -12.26
CA SER A 10 -0.63 38.32 -11.65
C SER A 10 -0.72 38.51 -10.14
N SER A 11 -1.72 39.27 -9.68
CA SER A 11 -2.02 39.36 -8.25
C SER A 11 -2.54 37.99 -7.78
N SER A 12 -1.65 37.12 -7.29
CA SER A 12 -2.05 35.86 -6.67
C SER A 12 -2.55 36.16 -5.26
N PRO A 13 -3.86 36.04 -4.97
CA PRO A 13 -4.44 36.41 -3.68
C PRO A 13 -3.92 35.55 -2.52
N GLU A 14 -3.40 34.35 -2.80
CA GLU A 14 -2.79 33.46 -1.81
C GLU A 14 -1.41 33.94 -1.35
N LEU A 15 -0.62 34.55 -2.25
CA LEU A 15 0.72 35.07 -1.93
C LEU A 15 0.63 36.37 -1.12
N SER A 16 -0.36 37.23 -1.42
CA SER A 16 -0.57 38.46 -0.65
C SER A 16 -1.05 38.20 0.79
N ALA A 17 -1.75 37.09 1.03
CA ALA A 17 -2.19 36.63 2.35
C ALA A 17 -1.05 36.07 3.23
N MET A 18 0.12 35.75 2.67
CA MET A 18 1.23 35.18 3.44
C MET A 18 2.01 36.23 4.25
N THR A 19 2.59 35.78 5.37
CA THR A 19 3.50 36.61 6.18
C THR A 19 4.86 36.78 5.49
N LEU A 20 5.51 37.93 5.65
CA LEU A 20 6.81 38.26 5.03
C LEU A 20 7.91 37.19 5.27
N PRO A 21 8.04 36.56 6.45
CA PRO A 21 9.01 35.46 6.66
C PRO A 21 8.73 34.25 5.77
N LYS A 22 7.46 33.81 5.68
CA LYS A 22 7.04 32.70 4.80
C LYS A 22 7.24 33.04 3.32
N LEU A 23 6.99 34.28 2.94
CA LEU A 23 7.24 34.75 1.58
C LEU A 23 8.74 34.68 1.23
N LYS A 24 9.64 35.09 2.15
CA LYS A 24 11.09 34.98 1.95
C LYS A 24 11.58 33.53 1.85
N THR A 25 11.02 32.61 2.64
CA THR A 25 11.36 31.18 2.52
C THR A 25 10.93 30.63 1.17
N VAL A 26 9.71 30.97 0.71
CA VAL A 26 9.20 30.54 -0.60
C VAL A 26 10.02 31.14 -1.74
N ALA A 27 10.35 32.43 -1.68
CA ALA A 27 11.21 33.10 -2.66
C ALA A 27 12.61 32.46 -2.75
N THR A 28 13.21 32.09 -1.62
CA THR A 28 14.53 31.44 -1.59
C THR A 28 14.47 30.03 -2.19
N GLN A 29 13.41 29.27 -1.91
CA GLN A 29 13.19 27.94 -2.49
C GLN A 29 12.96 28.00 -4.02
N LEU A 30 12.34 29.07 -4.50
CA LEU A 30 12.09 29.31 -5.93
C LEU A 30 13.29 29.96 -6.65
N GLY A 31 14.38 30.24 -5.94
CA GLY A 31 15.60 30.80 -6.53
C GLY A 31 15.53 32.30 -6.84
N VAL A 32 14.67 33.06 -6.15
CA VAL A 32 14.58 34.53 -6.32
C VAL A 32 15.82 35.19 -5.73
N GLU A 33 16.68 35.76 -6.58
CA GLU A 33 17.88 36.49 -6.14
C GLU A 33 17.50 37.76 -5.35
N GLY A 34 18.18 38.00 -4.22
CA GLY A 34 17.93 39.20 -3.40
C GLY A 34 16.67 39.16 -2.53
N ALA A 35 15.99 38.01 -2.41
CA ALA A 35 14.75 37.83 -1.64
C ALA A 35 14.83 38.35 -0.18
N ALA A 36 16.00 38.30 0.45
CA ALA A 36 16.19 38.75 1.82
C ALA A 36 16.00 40.27 2.01
N LYS A 37 16.26 41.09 0.98
CA LYS A 37 16.23 42.57 1.04
C LYS A 37 14.98 43.20 0.42
N MET A 38 14.13 42.41 -0.23
CA MET A 38 12.92 42.90 -0.90
C MET A 38 11.76 43.16 0.08
N LYS A 39 10.94 44.16 -0.23
CA LYS A 39 9.68 44.44 0.45
C LYS A 39 8.62 43.40 0.04
N LYS A 40 7.59 43.21 0.88
CA LYS A 40 6.56 42.17 0.69
C LYS A 40 5.94 42.21 -0.71
N ASP A 41 5.55 43.39 -1.18
CA ASP A 41 4.85 43.54 -2.47
C ASP A 41 5.74 43.14 -3.67
N ALA A 42 7.00 43.60 -3.66
CA ALA A 42 7.98 43.22 -4.68
C ALA A 42 8.32 41.72 -4.65
N LEU A 43 8.28 41.10 -3.47
CA LEU A 43 8.54 39.67 -3.34
C LEU A 43 7.38 38.81 -3.86
N VAL A 44 6.14 39.26 -3.64
CA VAL A 44 4.94 38.60 -4.17
C VAL A 44 4.94 38.63 -5.70
N GLU A 45 5.29 39.77 -6.29
CA GLU A 45 5.41 39.95 -7.73
C GLU A 45 6.51 39.06 -8.33
N ALA A 46 7.71 39.06 -7.74
CA ALA A 46 8.82 38.22 -8.19
C ALA A 46 8.52 36.71 -8.11
N ILE A 47 7.83 36.26 -7.07
CA ILE A 47 7.39 34.86 -6.94
C ILE A 47 6.34 34.53 -8.00
N ALA A 48 5.37 35.41 -8.23
CA ALA A 48 4.30 35.17 -9.18
C ALA A 48 4.82 35.07 -10.63
N ASP A 49 5.75 35.93 -11.01
CA ASP A 49 6.39 35.92 -12.32
C ASP A 49 7.21 34.65 -12.58
N LEU A 50 7.97 34.19 -11.57
CA LEU A 50 8.71 32.94 -11.67
C LEU A 50 7.79 31.72 -11.74
N GLN A 51 6.68 31.73 -11.00
CA GLN A 51 5.66 30.67 -11.09
C GLN A 51 4.92 30.67 -12.43
N ALA A 52 4.72 31.84 -13.05
CA ALA A 52 4.15 31.94 -14.38
C ALA A 52 5.12 31.38 -15.44
N LYS A 53 6.39 31.79 -15.40
CA LYS A 53 7.44 31.29 -16.30
C LYS A 53 7.63 29.78 -16.20
N ASN A 54 7.65 29.23 -14.97
CA ASN A 54 7.78 27.78 -14.77
C ASN A 54 6.56 27.00 -15.28
N ARG A 55 5.35 27.57 -15.18
CA ARG A 55 4.13 26.97 -15.76
C ARG A 55 4.16 26.96 -17.28
N GLU A 56 4.62 28.05 -17.91
CA GLU A 56 4.77 28.12 -19.36
C GLU A 56 5.83 27.14 -19.88
N ALA A 57 6.98 27.06 -19.20
CA ALA A 57 8.03 26.09 -19.53
C ALA A 57 7.53 24.63 -19.40
N ALA A 58 6.80 24.31 -18.33
CA ALA A 58 6.23 22.97 -18.14
C ALA A 58 5.16 22.63 -19.19
N LYS A 59 4.37 23.63 -19.64
CA LYS A 59 3.38 23.44 -20.70
C LYS A 59 4.06 23.20 -22.06
N ALA A 60 5.09 23.96 -22.38
CA ALA A 60 5.88 23.78 -23.61
C ALA A 60 6.58 22.42 -23.66
N GLU A 61 7.14 21.94 -22.54
CA GLU A 61 7.76 20.61 -22.47
C GLU A 61 6.73 19.47 -22.68
N ARG A 62 5.52 19.65 -22.13
CA ARG A 62 4.43 18.67 -22.28
C ARG A 62 3.90 18.61 -23.70
N GLU A 63 3.83 19.75 -24.39
CA GLU A 63 3.45 19.82 -25.80
C GLU A 63 4.52 19.20 -26.70
N ALA A 64 5.80 19.49 -26.46
CA ALA A 64 6.92 18.86 -27.18
C ALA A 64 6.95 17.33 -27.02
N ARG A 65 6.68 16.81 -25.80
CA ARG A 65 6.54 15.36 -25.57
C ARG A 65 5.35 14.74 -26.32
N ARG A 66 4.25 15.47 -26.47
CA ARG A 66 3.05 15.00 -27.19
C ARG A 66 3.31 14.93 -28.70
N GLU A 67 4.02 15.90 -29.25
CA GLU A 67 4.44 15.91 -30.66
C GLU A 67 5.43 14.78 -30.97
N ALA A 68 6.43 14.57 -30.10
CA ALA A 68 7.37 13.45 -30.23
C ALA A 68 6.66 12.07 -30.20
N ARG A 69 5.61 11.93 -29.40
CA ARG A 69 4.80 10.69 -29.34
C ARG A 69 3.96 10.48 -30.60
N ASN A 70 3.44 11.56 -31.19
CA ASN A 70 2.67 11.49 -32.43
C ASN A 70 3.56 11.17 -33.65
N ASN A 71 4.80 11.66 -33.70
CA ASN A 71 5.73 11.32 -34.78
C ASN A 71 6.14 9.84 -34.76
N ARG A 72 6.41 9.26 -33.58
CA ARG A 72 6.70 7.82 -33.46
C ARG A 72 5.54 6.92 -33.91
N LYS A 73 4.30 7.41 -33.84
CA LYS A 73 3.11 6.68 -34.28
C LYS A 73 2.90 6.74 -35.81
N LYS A 74 3.55 7.68 -36.51
CA LYS A 74 3.55 7.78 -37.98
C LYS A 74 4.62 6.92 -38.64
N GLU A 75 5.73 6.64 -37.97
CA GLU A 75 6.82 5.80 -38.50
C GLU A 75 6.58 4.28 -38.36
N SER A 76 5.58 3.86 -37.58
CA SER A 76 5.29 2.43 -37.33
C SER A 76 4.04 1.91 -38.06
N LYS A 77 3.87 2.25 -39.35
CA LYS A 77 2.95 1.55 -40.26
C LYS A 77 3.76 0.77 -41.31
N PRO A 78 3.73 -0.57 -41.32
CA PRO A 78 4.17 -1.32 -42.49
C PRO A 78 3.10 -1.17 -43.58
N SER A 79 3.54 -0.78 -44.77
CA SER A 79 2.78 -0.91 -46.01
C SER A 79 2.59 -2.40 -46.33
N ASN A 80 1.35 -2.83 -46.48
CA ASN A 80 1.05 -3.94 -47.38
C ASN A 80 -0.21 -3.56 -48.16
N ASN A 81 0.02 -3.15 -49.41
CA ASN A 81 -0.99 -3.18 -50.46
C ASN A 81 -1.19 -4.63 -50.86
N ASN A 82 -2.44 -5.08 -50.95
CA ASN A 82 -3.05 -5.41 -52.23
C ASN A 82 -4.54 -5.68 -52.05
N ASP A 83 -5.30 -5.07 -52.98
CA ASP A 83 -6.62 -5.44 -53.49
C ASP A 83 -6.79 -6.98 -53.60
N ASP A 84 -7.98 -7.59 -53.61
CA ASP A 84 -9.16 -7.18 -54.37
C ASP A 84 -10.39 -8.04 -53.96
N SER A 85 -11.57 -7.49 -54.32
CA SER A 85 -12.86 -8.15 -54.64
C SER A 85 -13.61 -9.04 -53.62
N ASP A 86 -14.80 -8.55 -53.26
CA ASP A 86 -16.14 -9.16 -53.43
C ASP A 86 -16.31 -10.69 -53.31
N ASP A 87 -17.21 -11.14 -52.44
CA ASP A 87 -18.57 -11.61 -52.82
C ASP A 87 -19.25 -12.40 -51.68
N GLU A 88 -20.57 -12.41 -51.75
CA GLU A 88 -21.59 -12.92 -50.83
C GLU A 88 -21.54 -14.44 -50.57
N GLY A 89 -22.32 -14.91 -49.59
CA GLY A 89 -22.94 -16.24 -49.72
C GLY A 89 -22.97 -17.15 -48.49
N GLU A 90 -24.19 -17.55 -48.17
CA GLU A 90 -24.66 -18.38 -47.05
C GLU A 90 -24.34 -19.89 -47.12
N ASP A 91 -24.27 -20.47 -45.92
CA ASP A 91 -24.91 -21.71 -45.42
C ASP A 91 -24.55 -23.14 -45.90
N SER A 92 -24.37 -23.98 -44.85
CA SER A 92 -24.71 -25.41 -44.67
C SER A 92 -24.01 -26.59 -45.38
N SER A 93 -23.61 -27.54 -44.52
CA SER A 93 -23.70 -29.03 -44.63
C SER A 93 -22.64 -29.87 -45.41
N VAL A 94 -21.75 -30.55 -44.65
CA VAL A 94 -21.45 -32.02 -44.50
C VAL A 94 -21.99 -32.99 -45.59
N PRO A 95 -21.39 -34.16 -46.02
CA PRO A 95 -20.34 -35.04 -45.41
C PRO A 95 -19.31 -35.78 -46.37
N GLN A 96 -18.40 -36.55 -45.71
CA GLN A 96 -17.92 -37.92 -46.01
C GLN A 96 -16.88 -38.30 -47.11
N THR A 97 -15.74 -38.83 -46.62
CA THR A 97 -15.00 -40.06 -47.00
C THR A 97 -14.60 -40.35 -48.46
N ASN A 98 -13.30 -40.61 -48.70
CA ASN A 98 -12.76 -41.98 -48.82
C ASN A 98 -11.25 -42.05 -49.14
N ASN A 99 -10.60 -43.04 -48.53
CA ASN A 99 -9.56 -43.93 -49.08
C ASN A 99 -8.19 -43.39 -49.53
N ASP A 100 -7.06 -44.08 -49.40
CA ASP A 100 -6.67 -45.40 -48.84
C ASP A 100 -5.15 -45.54 -49.12
N ARG A 101 -4.51 -46.54 -48.49
CA ARG A 101 -3.16 -47.12 -48.70
C ARG A 101 -2.03 -46.42 -47.94
N GLY A 102 -1.52 -46.94 -46.82
CA GLY A 102 -1.11 -48.34 -46.53
C GLY A 102 0.38 -48.47 -46.86
N ASN A 103 1.26 -49.19 -46.16
CA ASN A 103 1.25 -50.11 -45.03
C ASN A 103 2.77 -50.25 -44.72
N ASP A 104 3.29 -50.03 -43.51
CA ASP A 104 3.35 -50.94 -42.36
C ASP A 104 4.33 -52.13 -42.50
N ARG A 105 4.95 -52.43 -41.33
CA ARG A 105 5.74 -53.61 -40.91
C ARG A 105 7.23 -53.61 -41.27
N GLY A 106 8.16 -53.87 -40.35
CA GLY A 106 8.02 -54.34 -38.97
C GLY A 106 9.10 -55.39 -38.67
N ASN A 107 9.76 -55.19 -37.51
CA ASN A 107 10.31 -56.22 -36.62
C ASN A 107 11.65 -56.92 -36.97
N ARG A 108 12.61 -56.85 -36.04
CA ARG A 108 13.02 -57.94 -35.11
C ARG A 108 14.54 -58.07 -34.86
N ASN A 109 14.86 -58.08 -33.56
CA ASN A 109 15.89 -58.85 -32.83
C ASN A 109 17.40 -58.65 -33.02
N GLU A 110 18.02 -58.29 -31.87
CA GLU A 110 19.14 -58.96 -31.17
C GLU A 110 20.46 -59.23 -31.92
N ARG A 111 21.57 -58.75 -31.34
CA ARG A 111 22.60 -59.57 -30.65
C ARG A 111 23.88 -58.75 -30.35
N PHE A 112 24.41 -58.95 -29.13
CA PHE A 112 25.83 -59.16 -28.72
C PHE A 112 26.96 -58.32 -29.36
N ASP A 113 28.10 -57.96 -28.73
CA ASP A 113 28.71 -58.02 -27.40
C ASP A 113 30.18 -57.55 -27.58
N ARG A 114 30.84 -57.12 -26.50
CA ARG A 114 32.31 -57.07 -26.24
C ARG A 114 33.27 -56.05 -26.91
N ASN A 115 34.06 -55.43 -26.01
CA ASN A 115 35.50 -55.04 -26.07
C ASN A 115 35.95 -54.12 -27.23
N ASP A 116 36.80 -53.09 -27.05
CA ASP A 116 38.07 -53.09 -26.31
C ASP A 116 38.58 -51.69 -25.90
N ARG A 117 39.28 -51.69 -24.76
CA ARG A 117 40.42 -50.87 -24.26
C ARG A 117 40.86 -49.52 -24.89
N HIS A 118 41.05 -48.57 -23.97
CA HIS A 118 42.22 -47.65 -23.79
C HIS A 118 42.54 -46.60 -24.87
N ALA A 119 42.34 -45.32 -24.54
CA ALA A 119 43.43 -44.32 -24.54
C ALA A 119 43.06 -43.02 -23.78
N ARG A 120 44.01 -42.65 -22.93
CA ARG A 120 44.20 -41.42 -22.16
C ARG A 120 43.92 -40.13 -22.95
N GLY A 121 43.32 -39.14 -22.27
CA GLY A 121 43.75 -37.76 -22.45
C GLY A 121 42.66 -36.69 -22.40
N ARG A 122 42.60 -36.00 -21.26
CA ARG A 122 42.61 -34.53 -21.20
C ARG A 122 41.30 -33.81 -21.58
N ASP A 123 40.43 -33.62 -20.57
CA ASP A 123 39.58 -32.43 -20.48
C ASP A 123 39.45 -31.96 -19.02
N ARG A 124 40.50 -31.28 -18.56
CA ARG A 124 40.44 -30.38 -17.41
C ARG A 124 39.85 -29.06 -17.89
N ASN A 125 38.54 -28.87 -17.81
CA ASN A 125 37.91 -27.54 -17.87
C ASN A 125 36.42 -27.57 -17.44
N ARG A 126 36.11 -28.21 -16.31
CA ARG A 126 34.75 -28.19 -15.76
C ARG A 126 34.68 -27.75 -14.30
N ASP A 127 35.51 -26.80 -13.89
CA ASP A 127 35.48 -26.24 -12.52
C ASP A 127 35.80 -24.73 -12.51
N ARG A 128 35.07 -23.94 -13.31
CA ARG A 128 35.09 -22.46 -13.22
C ARG A 128 33.70 -21.85 -13.14
N ASN A 129 32.79 -22.49 -12.40
CA ASN A 129 31.47 -21.89 -12.19
C ASN A 129 30.86 -22.17 -10.81
N ARG A 130 31.69 -22.42 -9.78
CA ARG A 130 31.21 -22.74 -8.42
C ARG A 130 31.46 -21.66 -7.36
N ASP A 131 31.95 -20.48 -7.76
CA ASP A 131 32.18 -19.36 -6.82
C ASP A 131 31.36 -18.12 -7.17
N ARG A 132 30.11 -18.29 -7.59
CA ARG A 132 29.12 -17.22 -7.48
C ARG A 132 28.43 -17.37 -6.12
N ALA A 133 29.20 -17.12 -5.06
CA ALA A 133 28.65 -16.88 -3.74
C ALA A 133 27.57 -15.78 -3.87
N PRO A 134 26.42 -15.90 -3.18
CA PRO A 134 25.47 -14.80 -3.11
C PRO A 134 26.24 -13.58 -2.59
N ARG A 135 26.11 -12.46 -3.30
CA ARG A 135 26.70 -11.18 -2.92
C ARG A 135 26.25 -10.89 -1.48
N GLU A 136 27.10 -11.21 -0.50
CA GLU A 136 26.84 -10.86 0.90
C GLU A 136 26.64 -9.35 0.92
N GLU A 137 25.44 -8.92 1.31
CA GLU A 137 25.15 -7.52 1.60
C GLU A 137 26.17 -7.07 2.64
N ARG A 138 27.17 -6.29 2.20
CA ARG A 138 28.21 -5.79 3.08
C ARG A 138 27.56 -5.00 4.20
N GLU A 139 27.73 -5.44 5.44
CA GLU A 139 27.34 -4.65 6.61
C GLU A 139 28.03 -3.27 6.51
N PRO A 140 27.32 -2.19 6.88
CA PRO A 140 27.89 -0.85 6.83
C PRO A 140 29.13 -0.79 7.73
N VAL A 141 30.29 -0.53 7.12
CA VAL A 141 31.54 -0.34 7.86
C VAL A 141 31.47 1.02 8.56
N ILE A 142 31.45 1.00 9.88
CA ILE A 142 31.46 2.19 10.73
C ILE A 142 32.90 2.65 10.86
N THR A 143 33.13 3.95 10.68
CA THR A 143 34.40 4.61 10.98
C THR A 143 34.23 5.58 12.15
N GLU A 144 35.29 5.88 12.90
CA GLU A 144 35.21 6.67 14.14
C GLU A 144 34.64 8.10 13.94
N ASP A 145 34.69 8.62 12.71
CA ASP A 145 34.14 9.94 12.35
C ASP A 145 32.65 9.93 11.94
N ASP A 146 31.97 8.77 12.02
CA ASP A 146 30.56 8.66 11.62
C ASP A 146 29.59 9.19 12.69
N VAL A 147 28.83 10.23 12.34
CA VAL A 147 27.74 10.75 13.18
C VAL A 147 26.52 9.84 13.05
N LEU A 148 26.08 9.29 14.18
CA LEU A 148 24.89 8.45 14.27
C LEU A 148 23.69 9.28 14.69
N VAL A 149 22.59 9.16 13.93
CA VAL A 149 21.33 9.85 14.19
C VAL A 149 20.29 8.81 14.62
N PRO A 150 19.55 9.03 15.72
CA PRO A 150 18.47 8.14 16.11
C PRO A 150 17.33 8.19 15.09
N VAL A 151 16.75 7.03 14.80
CA VAL A 151 15.59 6.89 13.93
C VAL A 151 14.59 5.92 14.53
N GLY A 152 13.32 6.12 14.24
CA GLY A 152 12.26 5.20 14.60
C GLY A 152 11.13 5.21 13.57
N GLY A 153 10.41 4.10 13.47
CA GLY A 153 9.28 3.99 12.57
C GLY A 153 8.73 2.56 12.43
N LEU A 154 7.81 2.38 11.49
CA LEU A 154 7.19 1.09 11.21
C LEU A 154 8.00 0.29 10.20
N LEU A 155 8.34 -0.95 10.53
CA LEU A 155 9.03 -1.84 9.63
C LEU A 155 8.07 -2.39 8.57
N ASP A 156 8.34 -2.09 7.31
CA ASP A 156 7.68 -2.67 6.15
C ASP A 156 8.65 -3.60 5.42
N ILE A 157 8.31 -4.89 5.40
CA ILE A 157 9.12 -5.94 4.76
C ILE A 157 8.45 -6.26 3.42
N LEU A 158 9.21 -6.12 2.35
CA LEU A 158 8.84 -6.47 0.98
C LEU A 158 9.64 -7.70 0.54
N ASP A 159 9.39 -8.21 -0.66
CA ASP A 159 9.93 -9.50 -1.10
C ASP A 159 11.47 -9.58 -1.10
N SER A 160 12.15 -8.47 -1.40
CA SER A 160 13.60 -8.43 -1.58
C SER A 160 14.33 -7.42 -0.71
N TYR A 161 13.61 -6.59 0.05
CA TYR A 161 14.19 -5.52 0.87
C TYR A 161 13.21 -5.11 1.97
N ALA A 162 13.69 -4.41 2.99
CA ALA A 162 12.86 -3.88 4.06
C ALA A 162 13.18 -2.40 4.31
N PHE A 163 12.16 -1.65 4.73
CA PHE A 163 12.26 -0.24 5.07
C PHE A 163 11.59 0.06 6.40
N ILE A 164 12.19 0.94 7.20
CA ILE A 164 11.51 1.59 8.33
C ILE A 164 10.85 2.85 7.78
N ARG A 165 9.52 2.88 7.81
CA ARG A 165 8.68 4.01 7.44
C ARG A 165 8.71 5.05 8.56
N THR A 166 9.33 6.19 8.31
CA THR A 166 9.57 7.22 9.35
C THR A 166 8.45 8.25 9.45
N ALA A 167 7.70 8.47 8.36
CA ALA A 167 6.66 9.50 8.27
C ALA A 167 5.22 8.98 8.39
N GLY A 168 5.02 7.66 8.43
CA GLY A 168 3.69 7.04 8.47
C GLY A 168 3.68 5.64 7.87
N TYR A 169 2.62 5.31 7.13
CA TYR A 169 2.38 3.97 6.58
C TYR A 169 2.74 3.82 5.10
N LEU A 170 3.04 4.93 4.42
CA LEU A 170 3.42 4.93 3.00
C LEU A 170 4.93 5.14 2.83
N PRO A 171 5.48 4.73 1.67
CA PRO A 171 6.87 5.02 1.32
C PRO A 171 7.18 6.51 1.36
N GLY A 172 8.24 6.88 2.08
CA GLY A 172 8.73 8.24 2.22
C GLY A 172 10.18 8.40 1.72
N PRO A 173 10.60 9.64 1.39
CA PRO A 173 11.99 9.91 0.99
C PRO A 173 12.99 9.73 2.15
N ASN A 174 12.52 9.77 3.39
CA ASN A 174 13.33 9.64 4.60
C ASN A 174 13.26 8.23 5.22
N ASP A 175 12.79 7.24 4.45
CA ASP A 175 12.72 5.87 4.92
C ASP A 175 14.12 5.28 5.06
N VAL A 176 14.27 4.40 6.04
CA VAL A 176 15.55 3.78 6.38
C VAL A 176 15.58 2.36 5.87
N TYR A 177 16.57 2.05 5.04
CA TYR A 177 16.80 0.71 4.54
C TYR A 177 17.27 -0.21 5.66
N VAL A 178 16.68 -1.41 5.72
CA VAL A 178 17.06 -2.49 6.62
C VAL A 178 17.41 -3.71 5.79
N SER A 179 18.59 -4.29 6.03
CA SER A 179 19.00 -5.48 5.29
C SER A 179 18.16 -6.70 5.70
N LEU A 180 17.92 -7.63 4.77
CA LEU A 180 17.19 -8.85 5.09
C LEU A 180 17.96 -9.73 6.10
N GLN A 181 19.28 -9.58 6.15
CA GLN A 181 20.11 -10.22 7.17
C GLN A 181 19.78 -9.67 8.57
N GLN A 182 19.66 -8.34 8.74
CA GLN A 182 19.27 -7.72 10.01
C GLN A 182 17.85 -8.13 10.42
N VAL A 183 16.91 -8.18 9.46
CA VAL A 183 15.54 -8.65 9.69
C VAL A 183 15.54 -10.07 10.24
N ARG A 184 16.25 -10.99 9.59
CA ARG A 184 16.32 -12.41 10.01
C ARG A 184 17.07 -12.58 11.32
N LYS A 185 18.23 -11.92 11.48
CA LYS A 185 19.07 -11.98 12.68
C LYS A 185 18.30 -11.57 13.92
N ASN A 186 17.47 -10.54 13.83
CA ASN A 186 16.72 -9.98 14.95
C ASN A 186 15.27 -10.46 15.06
N GLY A 187 14.82 -11.38 14.20
CA GLY A 187 13.44 -11.88 14.23
C GLY A 187 12.38 -10.80 13.97
N LEU A 188 12.72 -9.80 13.16
CA LEU A 188 11.81 -8.70 12.84
C LEU A 188 10.70 -9.15 11.90
N ARG A 189 9.52 -8.56 12.06
CA ARG A 189 8.33 -8.86 11.27
C ARG A 189 7.68 -7.56 10.79
N LYS A 190 6.97 -7.63 9.66
CA LYS A 190 6.24 -6.48 9.10
C LYS A 190 5.29 -5.93 10.18
N GLY A 191 5.19 -4.61 10.27
CA GLY A 191 4.39 -3.90 11.28
C GLY A 191 5.07 -3.68 12.64
N ASP A 192 6.30 -4.18 12.85
CA ASP A 192 7.04 -3.88 14.07
C ASP A 192 7.42 -2.40 14.11
N VAL A 193 7.24 -1.74 15.27
CA VAL A 193 7.81 -0.41 15.50
C VAL A 193 9.24 -0.60 15.95
N VAL A 194 10.18 -0.06 15.19
CA VAL A 194 11.61 -0.26 15.40
C VAL A 194 12.27 1.08 15.68
N THR A 195 13.15 1.12 16.67
CA THR A 195 14.08 2.24 16.89
C THR A 195 15.53 1.80 16.72
N GLY A 196 16.38 2.71 16.30
CA GLY A 196 17.79 2.43 16.10
C GLY A 196 18.56 3.65 15.62
N GLN A 197 19.74 3.42 15.07
CA GLN A 197 20.67 4.46 14.66
C GLN A 197 21.03 4.32 13.18
N VAL A 198 21.08 5.44 12.48
CA VAL A 198 21.50 5.53 11.08
C VAL A 198 22.72 6.43 10.94
N ARG A 199 23.54 6.17 9.92
CA ARG A 199 24.66 7.05 9.58
C ARG A 199 24.15 8.33 8.94
N GLN A 200 24.62 9.48 9.42
CA GLN A 200 24.46 10.71 8.67
C GLN A 200 25.35 10.66 7.42
N PRO A 201 24.80 10.89 6.20
CA PRO A 201 25.62 10.93 4.99
C PRO A 201 26.63 12.09 5.08
N ARG A 202 27.90 11.80 4.79
CA ARG A 202 28.97 12.81 4.81
C ARG A 202 28.85 13.76 3.64
N GLU A 203 29.31 15.00 3.83
CA GLU A 203 29.42 15.98 2.75
C GLU A 203 30.36 15.45 1.65
N GLY A 204 29.84 15.29 0.43
CA GLY A 204 30.60 14.77 -0.73
C GLY A 204 30.48 13.27 -0.99
N GLU A 205 29.83 12.48 -0.11
CA GLU A 205 29.54 11.07 -0.38
C GLU A 205 28.33 10.98 -1.34
N THR A 206 28.40 10.09 -2.34
CA THR A 206 27.28 9.85 -3.24
C THR A 206 26.08 9.45 -2.39
N LYS A 207 25.07 10.33 -2.29
CA LYS A 207 23.84 10.03 -1.54
C LYS A 207 23.29 8.69 -2.02
N GLN A 208 23.45 7.65 -1.20
CA GLN A 208 22.64 6.45 -1.36
C GLN A 208 21.18 6.90 -1.29
N LYS A 209 20.30 6.31 -2.11
CA LYS A 209 18.90 6.77 -2.19
C LYS A 209 18.20 6.76 -0.82
N PHE A 210 18.65 5.89 0.08
CA PHE A 210 18.14 5.76 1.45
C PHE A 210 19.28 5.52 2.43
N ASN A 211 19.11 5.99 3.67
CA ASN A 211 20.04 5.71 4.76
C ASN A 211 19.85 4.27 5.24
N ALA A 212 20.93 3.57 5.61
CA ALA A 212 20.85 2.20 6.13
C ALA A 212 20.86 2.18 7.66
N LEU A 213 20.08 1.29 8.26
CA LEU A 213 20.11 1.01 9.69
C LEU A 213 21.45 0.39 10.09
N ILE A 214 22.13 0.99 11.07
CA ILE A 214 23.37 0.46 11.63
C ILE A 214 23.05 -0.40 12.84
N THR A 215 22.48 0.22 13.87
CA THR A 215 22.22 -0.41 15.17
C THR A 215 20.73 -0.45 15.41
N LEU A 216 20.23 -1.62 15.80
CA LEU A 216 18.86 -1.82 16.25
C LEU A 216 18.82 -1.66 17.77
N GLU A 217 18.00 -0.75 18.28
CA GLU A 217 17.89 -0.47 19.72
C GLU A 217 16.68 -1.17 20.33
N THR A 218 15.48 -0.94 19.79
CA THR A 218 14.25 -1.54 20.32
C THR A 218 13.31 -2.04 19.22
N VAL A 219 12.50 -3.03 19.57
CA VAL A 219 11.44 -3.61 18.75
C VAL A 219 10.16 -3.63 19.57
N ASN A 220 9.18 -2.80 19.19
CA ASN A 220 7.95 -2.53 19.93
C ASN A 220 8.19 -2.16 21.41
N GLY A 221 9.25 -1.40 21.69
CA GLY A 221 9.62 -0.99 23.04
C GLY A 221 10.36 -2.04 23.87
N MET A 222 10.56 -3.25 23.33
CA MET A 222 11.37 -4.32 23.95
C MET A 222 12.77 -4.36 23.35
N THR A 223 13.69 -5.04 24.03
CA THR A 223 15.00 -5.32 23.44
C THR A 223 14.89 -6.30 22.26
N PRO A 224 15.83 -6.28 21.29
CA PRO A 224 15.81 -7.21 20.15
C PRO A 224 15.92 -8.69 20.55
N GLU A 225 16.41 -8.99 21.75
CA GLU A 225 16.51 -10.37 22.25
C GLU A 225 15.17 -10.86 22.77
N GLU A 226 14.49 -10.06 23.60
CA GLU A 226 13.14 -10.36 24.10
C GLU A 226 12.13 -10.47 22.95
N ALA A 227 12.22 -9.54 21.99
CA ALA A 227 11.34 -9.50 20.83
C ALA A 227 11.46 -10.73 19.90
N ARG A 228 12.48 -11.58 20.05
CA ARG A 228 12.56 -12.86 19.31
C ARG A 228 11.70 -13.97 19.93
N ASN A 229 11.41 -13.88 21.22
CA ASN A 229 10.71 -14.93 21.95
C ASN A 229 9.19 -14.77 21.94
N ARG A 230 8.67 -13.65 21.42
CA ARG A 230 7.23 -13.40 21.29
C ARG A 230 6.56 -14.44 20.39
N VAL A 231 5.37 -14.87 20.78
CA VAL A 231 4.57 -15.81 19.99
C VAL A 231 4.08 -15.13 18.71
N GLU A 232 3.93 -15.90 17.64
CA GLU A 232 3.37 -15.39 16.39
C GLU A 232 1.84 -15.33 16.47
N PHE A 233 1.24 -14.24 15.97
CA PHE A 233 -0.21 -14.04 15.94
C PHE A 233 -0.98 -15.24 15.36
N GLY A 234 -0.44 -15.89 14.33
CA GLY A 234 -1.08 -17.06 13.70
C GLY A 234 -1.07 -18.34 14.54
N LYS A 235 -0.22 -18.42 15.58
CA LYS A 235 -0.10 -19.56 16.50
C LYS A 235 -0.94 -19.40 17.76
N LEU A 236 -1.46 -18.20 18.00
CA LEU A 236 -2.31 -17.89 19.14
C LEU A 236 -3.71 -18.51 18.98
N THR A 237 -4.26 -19.06 20.06
CA THR A 237 -5.56 -19.74 20.05
C THR A 237 -6.70 -18.72 19.92
N PRO A 238 -7.50 -18.76 18.84
CA PRO A 238 -8.64 -17.86 18.67
C PRO A 238 -9.82 -18.28 19.55
N LEU A 239 -10.44 -17.31 20.21
CA LEU A 239 -11.68 -17.48 20.97
C LEU A 239 -12.78 -16.56 20.42
N TYR A 240 -14.02 -16.85 20.79
CA TYR A 240 -15.10 -15.86 20.68
C TYR A 240 -14.84 -14.69 21.64
N PRO A 241 -15.37 -13.48 21.34
CA PRO A 241 -15.34 -12.36 22.26
C PRO A 241 -16.00 -12.72 23.60
N GLN A 242 -15.27 -12.53 24.70
CA GLN A 242 -15.74 -12.82 26.06
C GLN A 242 -15.97 -11.55 26.88
N GLU A 243 -15.22 -10.48 26.56
CA GLU A 243 -15.36 -9.18 27.19
C GLU A 243 -16.06 -8.21 26.24
N ARG A 244 -17.00 -7.44 26.76
CA ARG A 244 -17.81 -6.50 25.99
C ARG A 244 -17.21 -5.10 26.00
N LEU A 245 -17.09 -4.48 24.83
CA LEU A 245 -16.82 -3.06 24.66
C LEU A 245 -18.15 -2.30 24.82
N ARG A 246 -18.38 -1.71 25.98
CA ARG A 246 -19.59 -0.91 26.24
C ARG A 246 -19.46 0.44 25.53
N LEU A 247 -20.46 0.81 24.74
CA LEU A 247 -20.42 2.03 23.93
C LEU A 247 -21.25 3.18 24.52
N GLU A 248 -22.21 2.89 25.40
CA GLU A 248 -22.97 3.91 26.13
C GLU A 248 -22.03 4.87 26.88
N THR A 249 -22.19 6.16 26.62
CA THR A 249 -21.44 7.25 27.28
C THR A 249 -22.42 8.22 27.92
N GLU A 250 -22.77 9.30 27.22
CA GLU A 250 -23.74 10.29 27.69
C GLU A 250 -25.18 9.92 27.28
N PRO A 251 -26.22 10.27 28.09
CA PRO A 251 -27.61 9.88 27.80
C PRO A 251 -28.18 10.39 26.46
N ASN A 252 -27.64 11.50 25.95
CA ASN A 252 -27.99 12.14 24.67
C ASN A 252 -27.36 11.45 23.45
N VAL A 253 -26.32 10.63 23.62
CA VAL A 253 -25.68 9.86 22.54
C VAL A 253 -26.47 8.57 22.33
N LEU A 254 -27.60 8.68 21.62
CA LEU A 254 -28.51 7.55 21.42
C LEU A 254 -27.91 6.44 20.55
N THR A 255 -27.07 6.79 19.58
CA THR A 255 -26.45 5.84 18.63
C THR A 255 -25.77 4.69 19.34
N THR A 256 -24.90 4.98 20.30
CA THR A 256 -24.10 3.96 21.00
C THR A 256 -24.94 3.10 21.92
N ARG A 257 -25.96 3.68 22.56
CA ARG A 257 -26.93 2.98 23.41
C ARG A 257 -27.77 1.98 22.62
N VAL A 258 -28.23 2.38 21.43
CA VAL A 258 -28.96 1.50 20.53
C VAL A 258 -28.07 0.33 20.10
N ILE A 259 -26.83 0.59 19.69
CA ILE A 259 -25.86 -0.46 19.32
C ILE A 259 -25.66 -1.43 20.49
N ASP A 260 -25.48 -0.92 21.70
CA ASP A 260 -25.33 -1.74 22.90
C ASP A 260 -26.52 -2.67 23.17
N LEU A 261 -27.74 -2.29 22.77
CA LEU A 261 -28.92 -3.13 22.96
C LEU A 261 -29.10 -4.17 21.85
N ILE A 262 -28.83 -3.81 20.59
CA ILE A 262 -29.21 -4.63 19.43
C ILE A 262 -28.04 -5.40 18.80
N ALA A 263 -26.82 -4.87 18.91
CA ALA A 263 -25.63 -5.38 18.26
C ALA A 263 -24.39 -5.16 19.16
N PRO A 264 -24.33 -5.81 20.34
CA PRO A 264 -23.23 -5.61 21.28
C PRO A 264 -21.89 -5.98 20.65
N ILE A 265 -20.87 -5.16 20.93
CA ILE A 265 -19.51 -5.35 20.38
C ILE A 265 -18.60 -5.90 21.48
N GLY A 266 -17.87 -6.96 21.19
CA GLY A 266 -16.87 -7.54 22.10
C GLY A 266 -15.43 -7.28 21.67
N LYS A 267 -14.51 -7.46 22.62
CA LYS A 267 -13.07 -7.54 22.37
C LYS A 267 -12.78 -8.77 21.50
N GLY A 268 -12.30 -8.54 20.28
CA GLY A 268 -12.11 -9.58 19.26
C GLY A 268 -13.24 -9.69 18.22
N GLN A 269 -14.21 -8.77 18.22
CA GLN A 269 -15.35 -8.82 17.30
C GLN A 269 -14.93 -8.61 15.84
N ARG A 270 -15.61 -9.31 14.91
CA ARG A 270 -15.58 -9.05 13.46
C ARG A 270 -16.93 -8.47 13.03
N GLY A 271 -17.04 -7.14 13.10
CA GLY A 271 -18.29 -6.43 12.82
C GLY A 271 -18.33 -5.83 11.41
N LEU A 272 -19.47 -5.93 10.76
CA LEU A 272 -19.80 -5.18 9.55
C LEU A 272 -20.85 -4.11 9.85
N ILE A 273 -20.57 -2.87 9.50
CA ILE A 273 -21.55 -1.77 9.51
C ILE A 273 -22.05 -1.62 8.08
N VAL A 274 -23.21 -2.20 7.80
CA VAL A 274 -23.83 -2.25 6.48
C VAL A 274 -24.61 -0.95 6.27
N SER A 275 -24.18 -0.14 5.30
CA SER A 275 -24.72 1.21 5.13
C SER A 275 -24.88 1.54 3.66
N PRO A 276 -26.08 1.99 3.23
CA PRO A 276 -26.22 2.71 1.98
C PRO A 276 -25.41 4.02 2.00
N PRO A 277 -25.08 4.60 0.83
CA PRO A 277 -24.49 5.93 0.75
C PRO A 277 -25.38 6.97 1.47
N LYS A 278 -24.75 7.89 2.21
CA LYS A 278 -25.42 8.98 2.96
C LYS A 278 -26.33 8.54 4.13
N ALA A 279 -26.26 7.29 4.60
CA ALA A 279 -27.05 6.83 5.76
C ALA A 279 -26.43 7.20 7.13
N GLY A 280 -25.36 8.00 7.18
CA GLY A 280 -24.74 8.43 8.44
C GLY A 280 -23.61 7.52 8.94
N LYS A 281 -23.07 6.64 8.09
CA LYS A 281 -21.89 5.78 8.33
C LYS A 281 -20.78 6.47 9.15
N THR A 282 -20.33 7.65 8.73
CA THR A 282 -19.24 8.39 9.37
C THR A 282 -19.59 8.82 10.79
N MET A 283 -20.82 9.28 11.03
CA MET A 283 -21.29 9.66 12.38
C MET A 283 -21.33 8.45 13.31
N VAL A 284 -21.76 7.28 12.80
CA VAL A 284 -21.78 6.03 13.57
C VAL A 284 -20.34 5.61 13.93
N LEU A 285 -19.42 5.60 12.96
CA LEU A 285 -18.01 5.27 13.19
C LEU A 285 -17.36 6.21 14.23
N GLN A 286 -17.58 7.53 14.11
CA GLN A 286 -17.09 8.50 15.08
C GLN A 286 -17.67 8.29 16.47
N SER A 287 -18.97 7.97 16.57
CA SER A 287 -19.62 7.69 17.85
C SER A 287 -19.02 6.45 18.51
N ILE A 288 -18.75 5.39 17.75
CA ILE A 288 -18.09 4.17 18.23
C ILE A 288 -16.65 4.49 18.68
N ALA A 289 -15.89 5.22 17.87
CA ALA A 289 -14.51 5.61 18.19
C ALA A 289 -14.40 6.40 19.51
N ASN A 290 -15.28 7.40 19.67
CA ASN A 290 -15.32 8.24 20.86
C ASN A 290 -15.78 7.47 22.10
N ALA A 291 -16.73 6.55 21.93
CA ALA A 291 -17.17 5.68 23.02
C ALA A 291 -16.06 4.74 23.49
N ILE A 292 -15.33 4.10 22.56
CA ILE A 292 -14.22 3.21 22.89
C ILE A 292 -13.12 3.97 23.62
N THR A 293 -12.72 5.16 23.13
CA THR A 293 -11.68 5.96 23.79
C THR A 293 -12.08 6.49 25.16
N THR A 294 -13.39 6.64 25.42
CA THR A 294 -13.91 7.09 26.71
C THR A 294 -14.05 5.94 27.71
N ASN A 295 -14.61 4.81 27.27
CA ASN A 295 -14.99 3.71 28.14
C ASN A 295 -13.90 2.63 28.27
N ASN A 296 -13.06 2.50 27.24
CA ASN A 296 -11.99 1.52 27.13
C ASN A 296 -10.67 2.20 26.68
N PRO A 297 -10.11 3.14 27.48
CA PRO A 297 -8.89 3.87 27.12
C PRO A 297 -7.65 2.96 27.04
N GLU A 298 -7.72 1.73 27.55
CA GLU A 298 -6.68 0.71 27.41
C GLU A 298 -6.59 0.13 25.99
N CYS A 299 -7.67 0.23 25.20
CA CYS A 299 -7.70 -0.27 23.83
C CYS A 299 -6.91 0.67 22.90
N HIS A 300 -6.03 0.09 22.09
CA HIS A 300 -5.35 0.83 21.02
C HIS A 300 -6.30 1.01 19.83
N LEU A 301 -6.85 2.22 19.68
CA LEU A 301 -7.76 2.56 18.58
C LEU A 301 -7.00 2.98 17.32
N MET A 302 -7.23 2.25 16.24
CA MET A 302 -6.74 2.54 14.89
C MET A 302 -7.93 2.81 13.97
N VAL A 303 -7.88 3.89 13.19
CA VAL A 303 -8.87 4.20 12.16
C VAL A 303 -8.19 4.15 10.81
N VAL A 304 -8.59 3.21 9.95
CA VAL A 304 -8.03 3.00 8.62
C VAL A 304 -9.02 3.49 7.58
N LEU A 305 -8.67 4.58 6.90
CA LEU A 305 -9.50 5.21 5.87
C LEU A 305 -8.89 4.94 4.48
N VAL A 306 -9.65 4.33 3.60
CA VAL A 306 -9.19 3.89 2.27
C VAL A 306 -10.11 4.45 1.20
N ASP A 307 -9.51 5.13 0.22
CA ASP A 307 -10.23 5.71 -0.94
C ASP A 307 -11.35 6.67 -0.47
N GLU A 308 -11.09 7.43 0.58
CA GLU A 308 -12.03 8.40 1.14
C GLU A 308 -11.57 9.84 0.88
N ARG A 309 -12.49 10.80 1.07
CA ARG A 309 -12.24 12.21 0.76
C ARG A 309 -11.32 12.87 1.79
N PRO A 310 -10.39 13.77 1.37
CA PRO A 310 -9.48 14.46 2.29
C PRO A 310 -10.17 15.22 3.43
N GLU A 311 -11.34 15.81 3.17
CA GLU A 311 -12.14 16.49 4.19
C GLU A 311 -12.69 15.52 5.26
N GLU A 312 -13.09 14.30 4.86
CA GLU A 312 -13.56 13.26 5.78
C GLU A 312 -12.41 12.69 6.62
N VAL A 313 -11.23 12.53 6.01
CA VAL A 313 -10.00 12.17 6.73
C VAL A 313 -9.64 13.22 7.79
N THR A 314 -9.68 14.50 7.41
CA THR A 314 -9.36 15.61 8.31
C THR A 314 -10.36 15.68 9.46
N ASP A 315 -11.65 15.47 9.19
CA ASP A 315 -12.70 15.45 10.20
C ASP A 315 -12.49 14.30 11.21
N MET A 316 -12.16 13.11 10.72
CA MET A 316 -11.83 11.96 11.57
C MET A 316 -10.60 12.21 12.44
N GLN A 317 -9.54 12.80 11.88
CA GLN A 317 -8.30 13.15 12.61
C GLN A 317 -8.53 14.16 13.75
N ARG A 318 -9.50 15.07 13.59
CA ARG A 318 -9.82 16.07 14.61
C ARG A 318 -10.79 15.55 15.67
N SER A 319 -11.66 14.62 15.28
CA SER A 319 -12.76 14.16 16.13
C SER A 319 -12.39 12.95 16.97
N VAL A 320 -11.50 12.07 16.47
CA VAL A 320 -11.18 10.80 17.13
C VAL A 320 -9.80 10.87 17.80
N LYS A 321 -9.77 10.47 19.09
CA LYS A 321 -8.52 10.30 19.85
C LYS A 321 -7.93 8.92 19.59
N GLY A 322 -7.29 8.74 18.44
CA GLY A 322 -6.67 7.47 18.07
C GLY A 322 -5.69 7.63 16.92
N GLU A 323 -5.10 6.51 16.52
CA GLU A 323 -4.21 6.46 15.37
C GLU A 323 -5.02 6.46 14.07
N VAL A 324 -5.03 7.59 13.36
CA VAL A 324 -5.75 7.73 12.08
C VAL A 324 -4.79 7.54 10.91
N ILE A 325 -5.02 6.49 10.14
CA ILE A 325 -4.23 6.03 9.01
C ILE A 325 -5.07 6.17 7.76
N ALA A 326 -4.64 6.95 6.78
CA ALA A 326 -5.47 7.26 5.63
C ALA A 326 -4.73 7.23 4.29
N SER A 327 -5.44 6.75 3.26
CA SER A 327 -5.09 6.87 1.85
C SER A 327 -6.28 7.49 1.13
N THR A 328 -6.17 8.76 0.75
CA THR A 328 -7.23 9.52 0.08
C THR A 328 -7.47 9.05 -1.36
N PHE A 329 -8.67 9.26 -1.90
CA PHE A 329 -9.08 8.76 -3.23
C PHE A 329 -8.22 9.20 -4.42
N ASP A 330 -7.40 10.24 -4.26
CA ASP A 330 -6.50 10.75 -5.31
C ASP A 330 -5.21 9.93 -5.44
N ARG A 331 -5.01 8.94 -4.56
CA ARG A 331 -3.87 8.02 -4.57
C ARG A 331 -4.15 6.77 -5.42
N PRO A 332 -3.10 6.08 -5.90
CA PRO A 332 -3.27 4.82 -6.63
C PRO A 332 -3.77 3.69 -5.73
N ALA A 333 -4.41 2.68 -6.34
CA ALA A 333 -4.91 1.49 -5.63
C ALA A 333 -3.81 0.74 -4.86
N ASP A 334 -2.57 0.75 -5.35
CA ASP A 334 -1.43 0.14 -4.66
C ASP A 334 -1.11 0.81 -3.32
N ASP A 335 -1.31 2.12 -3.20
CA ASP A 335 -1.12 2.85 -1.93
C ASP A 335 -2.19 2.42 -0.92
N HIS A 336 -3.43 2.20 -1.38
CA HIS A 336 -4.55 1.76 -0.56
C HIS A 336 -4.31 0.36 0.04
N THR A 337 -3.87 -0.59 -0.80
CA THR A 337 -3.56 -1.96 -0.35
C THR A 337 -2.34 -1.97 0.57
N THR A 338 -1.28 -1.21 0.24
CA THR A 338 -0.05 -1.11 1.05
C THR A 338 -0.34 -0.60 2.46
N ILE A 339 -1.12 0.49 2.59
CA ILE A 339 -1.50 1.03 3.89
C ILE A 339 -2.29 0.01 4.70
N ALA A 340 -3.29 -0.63 4.10
CA ALA A 340 -4.13 -1.60 4.80
C ALA A 340 -3.30 -2.80 5.31
N GLU A 341 -2.38 -3.31 4.49
CA GLU A 341 -1.49 -4.41 4.87
C GLU A 341 -0.57 -4.05 6.02
N LEU A 342 0.05 -2.87 5.98
CA LEU A 342 0.94 -2.45 7.06
C LEU A 342 0.15 -2.13 8.34
N ALA A 343 -1.04 -1.55 8.23
CA ALA A 343 -1.93 -1.28 9.36
C ALA A 343 -2.37 -2.56 10.08
N ILE A 344 -2.79 -3.59 9.35
CA ILE A 344 -3.20 -4.85 9.98
C ILE A 344 -2.03 -5.62 10.57
N GLU A 345 -0.85 -5.57 9.94
CA GLU A 345 0.34 -6.18 10.53
C GLU A 345 0.73 -5.45 11.82
N ARG A 346 0.69 -4.11 11.85
CA ARG A 346 0.89 -3.33 13.09
C ARG A 346 -0.09 -3.74 14.20
N ALA A 347 -1.37 -3.87 13.88
CA ALA A 347 -2.38 -4.33 14.83
C ALA A 347 -2.05 -5.71 15.39
N LYS A 348 -1.65 -6.67 14.55
CA LYS A 348 -1.22 -8.01 15.00
C LYS A 348 0.00 -7.95 15.92
N ARG A 349 0.98 -7.10 15.61
CA ARG A 349 2.18 -6.92 16.45
C ARG A 349 1.82 -6.40 17.84
N LEU A 350 0.87 -5.48 17.95
CA LEU A 350 0.36 -4.99 19.24
C LEU A 350 -0.36 -6.10 20.03
N VAL A 351 -1.19 -6.91 19.36
CA VAL A 351 -1.90 -8.02 20.01
C VAL A 351 -0.95 -9.11 20.51
N GLU A 352 0.15 -9.37 19.79
CA GLU A 352 1.21 -10.28 20.25
C GLU A 352 1.89 -9.81 21.55
N LEU A 353 1.77 -8.51 21.90
CA LEU A 353 2.25 -7.94 23.17
C LEU A 353 1.18 -7.94 24.27
N GLY A 354 0.01 -8.50 23.99
CA GLY A 354 -1.12 -8.55 24.94
C GLY A 354 -2.04 -7.34 24.89
N HIS A 355 -1.92 -6.44 23.91
CA HIS A 355 -2.81 -5.29 23.79
C HIS A 355 -4.14 -5.64 23.13
N ASP A 356 -5.21 -5.01 23.62
CA ASP A 356 -6.49 -4.95 22.91
C ASP A 356 -6.44 -3.88 21.84
N VAL A 357 -6.66 -4.26 20.58
CA VAL A 357 -6.60 -3.38 19.43
C VAL A 357 -7.96 -3.33 18.75
N VAL A 358 -8.44 -2.12 18.48
CA VAL A 358 -9.66 -1.89 17.70
C VAL A 358 -9.29 -1.19 16.40
N VAL A 359 -9.64 -1.82 15.28
CA VAL A 359 -9.47 -1.24 13.94
C VAL A 359 -10.84 -0.87 13.38
N LEU A 360 -11.06 0.42 13.16
CA LEU A 360 -12.21 0.94 12.43
C LEU A 360 -11.81 1.11 10.96
N LEU A 361 -12.35 0.28 10.07
CA LEU A 361 -12.05 0.33 8.64
C LEU A 361 -13.18 1.00 7.86
N ASP A 362 -12.86 2.10 7.20
CA ASP A 362 -13.74 2.77 6.26
C ASP A 362 -13.12 2.83 4.85
N SER A 363 -13.49 1.98 3.89
CA SER A 363 -14.45 0.87 3.99
C SER A 363 -13.88 -0.43 3.45
N ILE A 364 -14.44 -1.57 3.87
CA ILE A 364 -14.03 -2.87 3.32
C ILE A 364 -14.41 -3.00 1.84
N THR A 365 -15.51 -2.36 1.43
CA THR A 365 -15.95 -2.33 0.04
C THR A 365 -14.92 -1.63 -0.85
N ARG A 366 -14.47 -0.44 -0.44
CA ARG A 366 -13.42 0.30 -1.17
C ARG A 366 -12.08 -0.44 -1.15
N LEU A 367 -11.72 -1.06 -0.04
CA LEU A 367 -10.52 -1.90 0.03
C LEU A 367 -10.60 -3.09 -0.95
N GLY A 368 -11.75 -3.76 -1.03
CA GLY A 368 -11.99 -4.82 -2.01
C GLY A 368 -11.86 -4.34 -3.45
N ARG A 369 -12.37 -3.13 -3.77
CA ARG A 369 -12.16 -2.50 -5.08
C ARG A 369 -10.70 -2.22 -5.37
N ALA A 370 -9.95 -1.68 -4.40
CA ALA A 370 -8.53 -1.39 -4.55
C ALA A 370 -7.73 -2.68 -4.86
N TYR A 371 -7.98 -3.77 -4.13
CA TYR A 371 -7.36 -5.06 -4.43
C TYR A 371 -7.74 -5.61 -5.81
N ASN A 372 -8.99 -5.43 -6.24
CA ASN A 372 -9.41 -5.85 -7.57
C ASN A 372 -8.70 -5.09 -8.71
N ILE A 373 -8.33 -3.83 -8.47
CA ILE A 373 -7.60 -3.00 -9.43
C ILE A 373 -6.10 -3.30 -9.40
N ALA A 374 -5.52 -3.52 -8.21
CA ALA A 374 -4.10 -3.74 -8.01
C ALA A 374 -3.65 -5.17 -8.34
N ALA A 375 -4.52 -6.17 -8.16
CA ALA A 375 -4.16 -7.57 -8.34
C ALA A 375 -3.95 -7.92 -9.82
N PRO A 376 -2.95 -8.75 -10.16
CA PRO A 376 -2.85 -9.36 -11.48
C PRO A 376 -4.08 -10.20 -11.79
N ALA A 377 -4.57 -10.14 -13.03
CA ALA A 377 -5.74 -10.91 -13.45
C ALA A 377 -5.49 -12.42 -13.31
N SER A 378 -6.36 -13.11 -12.58
CA SER A 378 -6.31 -14.57 -12.38
C SER A 378 -6.94 -15.35 -13.53
N GLY A 379 -7.69 -14.67 -14.40
CA GLY A 379 -8.48 -15.26 -15.48
C GLY A 379 -9.83 -15.84 -15.01
N ARG A 380 -10.16 -15.76 -13.71
CA ARG A 380 -11.45 -16.18 -13.15
C ARG A 380 -12.19 -14.98 -12.57
N ILE A 381 -13.11 -14.45 -13.36
CA ILE A 381 -13.90 -13.26 -13.03
C ILE A 381 -15.29 -13.72 -12.55
N LEU A 382 -15.67 -13.30 -11.35
CA LEU A 382 -16.98 -13.49 -10.76
C LEU A 382 -18.00 -12.51 -11.39
N SER A 383 -19.27 -12.68 -11.04
CA SER A 383 -20.30 -11.69 -11.38
C SER A 383 -19.87 -10.29 -10.89
N GLY A 384 -20.22 -9.25 -11.64
CA GLY A 384 -19.88 -7.86 -11.27
C GLY A 384 -18.43 -7.46 -11.56
N GLY A 385 -17.63 -8.28 -12.26
CA GLY A 385 -16.28 -7.91 -12.68
C GLY A 385 -15.20 -8.02 -11.59
N VAL A 386 -15.49 -8.81 -10.55
CA VAL A 386 -14.55 -9.06 -9.44
C VAL A 386 -13.71 -10.28 -9.75
N ASP A 387 -12.39 -10.16 -9.66
CA ASP A 387 -11.49 -11.29 -9.74
C ASP A 387 -11.58 -12.14 -8.47
N SER A 388 -11.77 -13.44 -8.62
CA SER A 388 -11.89 -14.38 -7.49
C SER A 388 -10.68 -14.36 -6.55
N ALA A 389 -9.47 -14.09 -7.07
CA ALA A 389 -8.25 -14.02 -6.27
C ALA A 389 -8.12 -12.67 -5.53
N ALA A 390 -8.71 -11.60 -6.06
CA ALA A 390 -8.58 -10.26 -5.51
C ALA A 390 -9.26 -10.10 -4.14
N LEU A 391 -10.27 -10.91 -3.82
CA LEU A 391 -10.96 -10.85 -2.52
C LEU A 391 -10.22 -11.60 -1.41
N TYR A 392 -9.21 -12.41 -1.72
CA TYR A 392 -8.49 -13.18 -0.71
C TYR A 392 -7.75 -12.30 0.31
N PRO A 393 -6.94 -11.29 -0.09
CA PRO A 393 -6.25 -10.43 0.87
C PRO A 393 -7.20 -9.65 1.81
N PRO A 394 -8.26 -8.95 1.34
CA PRO A 394 -9.17 -8.28 2.27
C PRO A 394 -9.98 -9.26 3.13
N LYS A 395 -10.28 -10.49 2.67
CA LYS A 395 -10.82 -11.55 3.56
C LYS A 395 -9.85 -11.93 4.66
N LYS A 396 -8.57 -12.08 4.35
CA LYS A 396 -7.53 -12.34 5.34
C LYS A 396 -7.35 -11.17 6.30
N PHE A 397 -7.47 -9.92 5.83
CA PHE A 397 -7.49 -8.72 6.66
C PHE A 397 -8.64 -8.77 7.67
N PHE A 398 -9.87 -8.96 7.20
CA PHE A 398 -11.06 -8.93 8.04
C PHE A 398 -11.14 -10.14 8.98
N GLY A 399 -10.77 -11.32 8.49
CA GLY A 399 -10.64 -12.56 9.27
C GLY A 399 -9.48 -12.57 10.26
N ALA A 400 -8.63 -11.53 10.29
CA ALA A 400 -7.63 -11.40 11.33
C ALA A 400 -8.27 -11.17 12.70
N ALA A 401 -9.40 -10.46 12.76
CA ALA A 401 -10.06 -10.15 14.03
C ALA A 401 -10.54 -11.41 14.77
N ARG A 402 -10.17 -11.47 16.04
CA ARG A 402 -10.36 -12.60 16.96
C ARG A 402 -10.03 -12.15 18.38
N ASN A 403 -10.67 -12.77 19.36
CA ASN A 403 -10.17 -12.77 20.73
C ASN A 403 -9.07 -13.82 20.86
N ILE A 404 -8.13 -13.66 21.79
CA ILE A 404 -7.02 -14.60 21.98
C ILE A 404 -7.01 -15.10 23.42
N GLU A 405 -6.83 -16.40 23.58
CA GLU A 405 -6.62 -17.03 24.88
C GLU A 405 -5.30 -16.54 25.51
N ASP A 406 -5.36 -16.09 26.77
CA ASP A 406 -4.21 -15.57 27.52
C ASP A 406 -3.42 -14.45 26.82
N GLY A 407 -4.10 -13.66 25.98
CA GLY A 407 -3.50 -12.57 25.21
C GLY A 407 -4.41 -11.35 25.08
N GLY A 408 -4.07 -10.46 24.16
CA GLY A 408 -4.92 -9.32 23.79
C GLY A 408 -5.97 -9.71 22.75
N SER A 409 -6.75 -8.76 22.27
CA SER A 409 -7.77 -9.00 21.24
C SER A 409 -7.58 -8.12 20.01
N LEU A 410 -7.98 -8.63 18.83
CA LEU A 410 -8.09 -7.83 17.62
C LEU A 410 -9.55 -7.69 17.23
N THR A 411 -10.10 -6.49 17.42
CA THR A 411 -11.44 -6.13 16.98
C THR A 411 -11.36 -5.38 15.66
N ILE A 412 -12.14 -5.78 14.65
CA ILE A 412 -12.26 -5.06 13.39
C ILE A 412 -13.73 -4.74 13.14
N LEU A 413 -14.05 -3.45 13.06
CA LEU A 413 -15.35 -2.95 12.64
C LEU A 413 -15.16 -2.28 11.29
N ALA A 414 -15.71 -2.89 10.24
CA ALA A 414 -15.57 -2.39 8.90
C ALA A 414 -16.92 -1.97 8.33
N THR A 415 -16.97 -0.83 7.67
CA THR A 415 -18.19 -0.42 6.97
C THR A 415 -18.25 -1.11 5.61
N ALA A 416 -19.43 -1.58 5.23
CA ALA A 416 -19.71 -2.15 3.92
C ALA A 416 -20.80 -1.34 3.22
N LEU A 417 -20.53 -0.91 1.99
CA LEU A 417 -21.48 -0.18 1.18
C LEU A 417 -22.44 -1.15 0.49
N VAL A 418 -23.74 -0.88 0.62
CA VAL A 418 -24.83 -1.57 -0.08
C VAL A 418 -25.68 -0.56 -0.85
N ASP A 419 -26.57 -1.04 -1.71
CA ASP A 419 -27.49 -0.19 -2.50
C ASP A 419 -26.78 0.91 -3.32
N THR A 420 -25.54 0.66 -3.75
CA THR A 420 -24.75 1.59 -4.57
C THR A 420 -25.13 1.56 -6.05
N GLY A 421 -25.94 0.57 -6.46
CA GLY A 421 -26.23 0.27 -7.86
C GLY A 421 -25.09 -0.45 -8.59
N SER A 422 -24.03 -0.87 -7.86
CA SER A 422 -22.91 -1.62 -8.43
C SER A 422 -22.97 -3.09 -8.05
N ARG A 423 -23.13 -3.97 -9.06
CA ARG A 423 -23.03 -5.43 -8.87
C ARG A 423 -21.70 -5.87 -8.25
N MET A 424 -20.63 -5.10 -8.48
CA MET A 424 -19.33 -5.35 -7.86
C MET A 424 -19.41 -5.23 -6.33
N ASP A 425 -20.08 -4.20 -5.82
CA ASP A 425 -20.24 -3.97 -4.38
C ASP A 425 -21.13 -5.03 -3.75
N GLU A 426 -22.20 -5.43 -4.42
CA GLU A 426 -23.08 -6.52 -3.98
C GLU A 426 -22.29 -7.82 -3.80
N VAL A 427 -21.47 -8.19 -4.78
CA VAL A 427 -20.62 -9.40 -4.71
C VAL A 427 -19.58 -9.27 -3.61
N ILE A 428 -18.95 -8.11 -3.47
CA ILE A 428 -18.00 -7.83 -2.38
C ILE A 428 -18.70 -8.01 -1.02
N PHE A 429 -19.88 -7.42 -0.84
CA PHE A 429 -20.64 -7.47 0.40
C PHE A 429 -21.00 -8.91 0.78
N GLU A 430 -21.56 -9.69 -0.14
CA GLU A 430 -21.95 -11.08 0.11
C GLU A 430 -20.74 -11.95 0.53
N GLU A 431 -19.58 -11.70 -0.05
CA GLU A 431 -18.34 -12.41 0.30
C GLU A 431 -17.82 -12.07 1.70
N PHE A 432 -18.06 -10.85 2.20
CA PHE A 432 -17.67 -10.45 3.56
C PHE A 432 -18.72 -10.77 4.61
N LYS A 433 -20.00 -10.81 4.24
CA LYS A 433 -21.11 -11.18 5.11
C LYS A 433 -20.87 -12.53 5.81
N GLY A 434 -20.43 -13.53 5.05
CA GLY A 434 -20.10 -14.86 5.58
C GLY A 434 -18.83 -14.92 6.46
N THR A 435 -18.03 -13.85 6.52
CA THR A 435 -16.78 -13.79 7.30
C THR A 435 -16.98 -13.09 8.67
N GLY A 436 -17.94 -12.17 8.74
CA GLY A 436 -18.27 -11.43 9.96
C GLY A 436 -19.05 -12.26 10.98
N ASN A 437 -19.10 -11.78 12.22
CA ASN A 437 -19.92 -12.37 13.29
C ASN A 437 -20.78 -11.32 14.02
N MET A 438 -20.84 -10.10 13.50
CA MET A 438 -21.78 -9.05 13.89
C MET A 438 -22.12 -8.21 12.65
N GLU A 439 -23.39 -7.85 12.51
CA GLU A 439 -23.87 -6.94 11.48
C GLU A 439 -24.68 -5.82 12.15
N LEU A 440 -24.38 -4.57 11.79
CA LEU A 440 -25.17 -3.40 12.12
C LEU A 440 -25.66 -2.79 10.81
N ILE A 441 -26.96 -2.88 10.55
CA ILE A 441 -27.59 -2.39 9.32
C ILE A 441 -28.14 -0.98 9.59
N LEU A 442 -27.77 -0.01 8.74
CA LEU A 442 -28.20 1.39 8.81
C LEU A 442 -29.32 1.72 7.83
#